data_AF-A0A059BKK4-F1
#
_entry.id   AF-A0A059BKK4-F1
#
_cell.length_a   1.000
_cell.length_b   1.000
_cell.length_c   1.000
_cell.angle_alpha   90.00
_cell.angle_beta   90.00
_cell.angle_gamma   90.00
#
_symmetry.space_group_name_H-M   'P 1'
#
loop_
_entity.id
_entity.type
_entity.pdbx_description
1 polymer ?
#
loop_
_entity_poly.entity_id
_entity_poly.type
_entity_poly.pdbx_seq_one_letter_code
_entity_poly.pdbx_strand_id
1 'polypeptide(L)'
;MRGSDADAAIYWLVGMLQGGEQPLYIAMRLIRFASHDVGLADLLALNQAVSCYQARMPRGSCTVLRLLSFAPKSIAIYRGIGAAQKVVRESVGQNEVVPLHLRNATAKLMKEIGYGKCYIYTPDDPQATQSYMPPSL
;
A
#
# COMPACT_ATOMS: atom_id res chain seq x y z
N MET A 1 -11.17 -16.28 2.29
CA MET A 1 -10.74 -14.95 1.81
C MET A 1 -9.75 -15.01 0.64
N ARG A 2 -8.46 -15.37 0.79
CA ARG A 2 -7.51 -15.37 -0.35
C ARG A 2 -7.92 -16.32 -1.48
N GLY A 3 -8.32 -17.54 -1.13
CA GLY A 3 -8.89 -18.52 -2.07
C GLY A 3 -10.34 -18.25 -2.46
N SER A 4 -10.85 -17.04 -2.21
CA SER A 4 -12.22 -16.61 -2.52
C SER A 4 -13.36 -17.45 -1.93
N ASP A 5 -13.07 -18.34 -0.99
CA ASP A 5 -14.08 -19.02 -0.18
C ASP A 5 -14.58 -18.08 0.94
N ALA A 6 -15.83 -17.66 0.80
CA ALA A 6 -16.52 -16.76 1.74
C ALA A 6 -17.13 -17.51 2.92
N ASP A 7 -17.62 -18.74 2.72
CA ASP A 7 -18.29 -19.52 3.76
C ASP A 7 -17.27 -20.01 4.78
N ALA A 8 -16.13 -20.54 4.31
CA ALA A 8 -15.00 -20.87 5.18
C ALA A 8 -14.50 -19.65 5.95
N ALA A 9 -14.46 -18.48 5.31
CA ALA A 9 -14.01 -17.26 5.97
C ALA A 9 -14.96 -16.82 7.10
N ILE A 10 -16.28 -16.97 6.92
CA ILE A 10 -17.27 -16.71 7.97
C ILE A 10 -17.11 -17.71 9.11
N TYR A 11 -16.92 -18.99 8.80
CA TYR A 11 -16.68 -20.03 9.79
C TYR A 11 -15.47 -19.70 10.68
N TRP A 12 -14.33 -19.33 10.07
CA TRP A 12 -13.13 -18.96 10.83
C TRP A 12 -13.30 -17.68 11.63
N LEU A 13 -14.05 -16.69 11.12
CA LEU A 13 -14.39 -15.48 11.87
C LEU A 13 -15.15 -15.81 13.16
N VAL A 14 -16.19 -16.64 13.05
CA VAL A 14 -16.98 -17.06 14.22
C VAL A 14 -16.11 -17.86 15.19
N GLY A 15 -15.27 -18.78 14.68
CA GLY A 15 -14.33 -19.54 15.49
C GLY A 15 -13.36 -18.66 16.29
N MET A 16 -12.79 -17.62 15.67
CA MET A 16 -11.91 -16.66 16.35
C MET A 16 -12.67 -15.91 17.47
N LEU A 17 -13.88 -15.41 17.18
CA LEU A 17 -14.68 -14.67 18.16
C LEU A 17 -15.08 -15.54 19.36
N GLN A 18 -15.50 -16.79 19.12
CA GLN A 18 -15.84 -17.74 20.19
C GLN A 18 -14.59 -18.20 20.96
N GLY A 19 -13.43 -18.23 20.30
CA GLY A 19 -12.14 -18.51 20.92
C GLY A 19 -11.58 -17.36 21.77
N GLY A 20 -12.29 -16.22 21.87
CA GLY A 20 -11.87 -15.07 22.68
C GLY A 20 -10.89 -14.13 21.97
N GLU A 21 -10.72 -14.25 20.65
CA GLU A 21 -9.90 -13.30 19.89
C GLU A 21 -10.51 -11.91 19.91
N GLN A 22 -9.65 -10.90 20.00
CA GLN A 22 -10.08 -9.51 20.08
C GLN A 22 -10.66 -9.05 18.73
N PRO A 23 -11.90 -8.51 18.67
CA PRO A 23 -12.50 -8.07 17.40
C PRO A 23 -11.66 -7.03 16.65
N LEU A 24 -10.99 -6.14 17.39
CA LEU A 24 -10.08 -5.14 16.79
C LEU A 24 -8.87 -5.79 16.13
N TYR A 25 -8.36 -6.89 16.67
CA TYR A 25 -7.28 -7.64 16.06
C TYR A 25 -7.71 -8.26 14.71
N ILE A 26 -8.91 -8.84 14.67
CA ILE A 26 -9.50 -9.38 13.43
C ILE A 26 -9.69 -8.25 12.41
N ALA A 27 -10.23 -7.11 12.81
CA ALA A 27 -10.45 -5.97 11.92
C ALA A 27 -9.13 -5.42 11.33
N MET A 28 -8.04 -5.37 12.10
CA MET A 28 -6.70 -5.03 11.56
C MET A 28 -6.22 -6.04 10.50
N ARG A 29 -6.51 -7.32 10.68
CA ARG A 29 -6.19 -8.37 9.70
C ARG A 29 -6.98 -8.19 8.41
N LEU A 30 -8.24 -7.73 8.49
CA LEU A 30 -9.04 -7.40 7.30
C LEU A 30 -8.48 -6.20 6.54
N ILE A 31 -8.03 -5.14 7.22
CA ILE A 31 -7.38 -3.99 6.58
C ILE A 31 -6.13 -4.44 5.80
N ARG A 32 -5.29 -5.27 6.43
CA ARG A 32 -4.10 -5.82 5.78
C ARG A 32 -4.45 -6.67 4.56
N PHE A 33 -5.48 -7.52 4.67
CA PHE A 33 -5.95 -8.34 3.57
C PHE A 33 -6.46 -7.47 2.40
N ALA A 34 -7.27 -6.45 2.69
CA ALA A 34 -7.78 -5.53 1.68
C ALA A 34 -6.63 -4.80 0.93
N SER A 35 -5.60 -4.37 1.66
CA SER A 35 -4.44 -3.70 1.04
C SER A 35 -3.55 -4.65 0.24
N HIS A 36 -3.32 -5.88 0.71
CA HIS A 36 -2.30 -6.77 0.15
C HIS A 36 -2.84 -7.77 -0.89
N ASP A 37 -4.00 -8.34 -0.61
CA ASP A 37 -4.56 -9.46 -1.37
C ASP A 37 -5.64 -9.00 -2.35
N VAL A 38 -6.30 -7.87 -2.08
CA VAL A 38 -7.22 -7.21 -3.01
C VAL A 38 -6.51 -6.08 -3.76
N GLY A 39 -5.84 -5.18 -3.03
CA GLY A 39 -4.95 -4.17 -3.60
C GLY A 39 -5.65 -3.28 -4.63
N LEU A 40 -5.03 -3.06 -5.79
CA LEU A 40 -5.57 -2.23 -6.87
C LEU A 40 -6.76 -2.86 -7.61
N ALA A 41 -7.10 -4.12 -7.33
CA ALA A 41 -8.20 -4.78 -8.01
C ALA A 41 -9.57 -4.26 -7.56
N ASP A 42 -9.68 -3.77 -6.32
CA ASP A 42 -10.88 -3.10 -5.81
C ASP A 42 -10.47 -2.01 -4.80
N LEU A 43 -10.60 -0.76 -5.23
CA LEU A 43 -10.21 0.42 -4.45
C LEU A 43 -11.14 0.68 -3.25
N LEU A 44 -12.36 0.13 -3.24
CA LEU A 44 -13.31 0.31 -2.15
C LEU A 44 -13.06 -0.68 -1.01
N ALA A 45 -12.41 -1.81 -1.27
CA ALA A 45 -12.15 -2.86 -0.29
C ALA A 45 -11.43 -2.35 0.98
N LEU A 46 -10.42 -1.49 0.80
CA LEU A 46 -9.68 -0.91 1.93
C LEU A 46 -10.57 -0.01 2.79
N ASN A 47 -11.38 0.84 2.15
CA ASN A 47 -12.30 1.73 2.86
C ASN A 47 -13.32 0.94 3.68
N GLN A 48 -13.89 -0.12 3.11
CA GLN A 48 -14.82 -0.99 3.83
C GLN A 48 -14.17 -1.68 5.03
N ALA A 49 -12.92 -2.15 4.89
CA ALA A 49 -12.16 -2.74 6.00
C ALA A 49 -11.86 -1.71 7.11
N VAL A 50 -11.49 -0.49 6.74
CA VAL A 50 -11.25 0.62 7.69
C VAL A 50 -12.55 1.02 8.41
N SER A 51 -13.66 1.14 7.69
CA SER A 51 -14.97 1.44 8.30
C SER A 51 -15.37 0.36 9.30
N CYS A 52 -15.09 -0.92 9.01
CA CYS A 52 -15.37 -2.01 9.94
C CYS A 52 -14.51 -1.95 11.21
N TYR A 53 -13.24 -1.54 11.07
CA TYR A 53 -12.34 -1.32 12.20
C TYR A 53 -12.81 -0.15 13.07
N GLN A 54 -13.18 0.97 12.45
CA GLN A 54 -13.70 2.15 13.14
C GLN A 54 -15.01 1.86 13.89
N ALA A 55 -15.85 0.98 13.35
CA ALA A 55 -17.07 0.51 14.00
C ALA A 55 -16.81 -0.42 15.21
N ARG A 56 -15.54 -0.72 15.55
CA ARG A 56 -15.12 -1.57 16.70
C ARG A 56 -15.77 -2.97 16.75
N MET A 57 -16.23 -3.45 15.59
CA MET A 57 -16.85 -4.75 15.24
C MET A 57 -17.62 -5.56 16.31
N PRO A 58 -18.97 -5.68 16.15
CA PRO A 58 -19.62 -6.99 16.41
C PRO A 58 -20.72 -7.47 15.44
N ARG A 59 -21.19 -6.71 14.42
CA ARG A 59 -22.21 -7.20 13.43
C ARG A 59 -21.94 -6.90 11.94
N GLY A 60 -21.22 -5.82 11.61
CA GLY A 60 -20.86 -5.49 10.21
C GLY A 60 -19.77 -6.40 9.61
N SER A 61 -19.24 -7.33 10.40
CA SER A 61 -18.07 -8.14 10.11
C SER A 61 -18.26 -9.14 8.98
N CYS A 62 -19.44 -9.78 8.94
CA CYS A 62 -19.75 -10.79 7.93
C CYS A 62 -19.88 -10.16 6.54
N THR A 63 -20.44 -8.95 6.44
CA THR A 63 -20.61 -8.24 5.16
C THR A 63 -19.26 -7.86 4.56
N VAL A 64 -18.37 -7.27 5.36
CA VAL A 64 -17.03 -6.87 4.89
C VAL A 64 -16.19 -8.09 4.53
N LEU A 65 -16.26 -9.15 5.34
CA LEU A 65 -15.51 -10.37 5.06
C LEU A 65 -16.02 -11.10 3.81
N ARG A 66 -17.33 -11.10 3.56
CA ARG A 66 -17.91 -11.68 2.34
C ARG A 66 -17.54 -10.84 1.12
N LEU A 67 -17.57 -9.52 1.23
CA LEU A 67 -17.11 -8.59 0.20
C LEU A 67 -15.63 -8.83 -0.15
N LEU A 68 -14.74 -8.89 0.85
CA LEU A 68 -13.32 -9.16 0.64
C LEU A 68 -13.04 -10.56 0.06
N SER A 69 -13.89 -11.54 0.39
CA SER A 69 -13.78 -12.89 -0.18
C SER A 69 -14.13 -12.91 -1.67
N PHE A 70 -15.15 -12.17 -2.10
CA PHE A 70 -15.54 -12.08 -3.51
C PHE A 70 -14.75 -11.05 -4.33
N ALA A 71 -14.09 -10.10 -3.67
CA ALA A 71 -13.30 -9.08 -4.35
C ALA A 71 -12.24 -9.70 -5.27
N PRO A 72 -11.98 -9.13 -6.46
CA PRO A 72 -10.88 -9.55 -7.31
C PRO A 72 -9.56 -9.42 -6.54
N LYS A 73 -8.61 -10.35 -6.77
CA LYS A 73 -7.35 -10.40 -6.01
C LYS A 73 -6.21 -9.80 -6.82
N SER A 74 -5.42 -8.92 -6.19
CA SER A 74 -4.17 -8.42 -6.77
C SER A 74 -3.12 -8.21 -5.70
N ILE A 75 -2.02 -8.96 -5.84
CA ILE A 75 -0.83 -8.87 -5.00
C ILE A 75 0.27 -8.00 -5.63
N ALA A 76 -0.05 -7.21 -6.66
CA ALA A 76 0.93 -6.41 -7.40
C ALA A 76 1.62 -5.38 -6.49
N ILE A 77 0.85 -4.61 -5.71
CA ILE A 77 1.40 -3.67 -4.73
C ILE A 77 2.24 -4.39 -3.69
N TYR A 78 1.72 -5.49 -3.12
CA TYR A 78 2.43 -6.24 -2.08
C TYR A 78 3.80 -6.75 -2.56
N ARG A 79 3.83 -7.32 -3.77
CA ARG A 79 5.09 -7.76 -4.41
C ARG A 79 6.00 -6.58 -4.75
N GLY A 80 5.46 -5.49 -5.29
CA GLY A 80 6.22 -4.28 -5.63
C GLY A 80 6.90 -3.66 -4.43
N ILE A 81 6.18 -3.52 -3.31
CA ILE A 81 6.76 -3.05 -2.04
C ILE A 81 7.84 -4.02 -1.55
N GLY A 82 7.59 -5.34 -1.59
CA GLY A 82 8.58 -6.34 -1.19
C GLY A 82 9.87 -6.27 -2.02
N ALA A 83 9.75 -6.08 -3.34
CA ALA A 83 10.88 -5.91 -4.24
C ALA A 83 11.64 -4.61 -3.97
N ALA A 84 10.93 -3.49 -3.85
CA ALA A 84 11.53 -2.19 -3.53
C ALA A 84 12.26 -2.22 -2.17
N GLN A 85 11.64 -2.80 -1.14
CA GLN A 85 12.27 -2.97 0.17
C GLN A 85 13.52 -3.86 0.11
N LYS A 86 13.55 -4.86 -0.78
CA LYS A 86 14.74 -5.70 -0.99
C LYS A 86 15.86 -4.87 -1.61
N VAL A 87 15.59 -4.16 -2.70
CA VAL A 87 16.58 -3.30 -3.38
C VAL A 87 17.14 -2.26 -2.39
N VAL A 88 16.27 -1.55 -1.66
CA VAL A 88 16.70 -0.54 -0.69
C VAL A 88 17.58 -1.15 0.41
N ARG A 89 17.25 -2.35 0.91
CA ARG A 89 18.09 -3.04 1.92
C ARG A 89 19.45 -3.45 1.37
N GLU A 90 19.50 -3.91 0.13
CA GLU A 90 20.71 -4.34 -0.55
C GLU A 90 21.58 -3.14 -0.98
N SER A 91 20.97 -1.97 -1.21
CA SER A 91 21.67 -0.73 -1.54
C SER A 91 22.10 0.11 -0.34
N VAL A 92 21.76 -0.30 0.90
CA VAL A 92 22.29 0.33 2.14
C VAL A 92 23.82 0.26 2.13
N GLY A 93 24.47 1.41 1.91
CA GLY A 93 25.92 1.55 1.80
C GLY A 93 26.42 1.99 0.42
N GLN A 94 25.58 1.91 -0.62
CA GLN A 94 25.92 2.37 -1.98
C GLN A 94 25.64 3.86 -2.22
N ASN A 95 25.14 4.57 -1.20
CA ASN A 95 24.86 6.00 -1.24
C ASN A 95 23.91 6.38 -2.40
N GLU A 96 22.86 5.57 -2.63
CA GLU A 96 21.82 5.90 -3.59
C GLU A 96 21.11 7.17 -3.15
N VAL A 97 21.43 8.26 -3.83
CA VAL A 97 20.92 9.58 -3.52
C VAL A 97 19.74 9.94 -4.41
N VAL A 98 18.83 10.73 -3.86
CA VAL A 98 17.77 11.38 -4.64
C VAL A 98 18.43 12.16 -5.81
N PRO A 99 18.00 11.95 -7.07
CA PRO A 99 18.48 12.71 -8.22
C PRO A 99 18.43 14.22 -7.99
N LEU A 100 19.46 14.96 -8.44
CA LEU A 100 19.61 16.40 -8.16
C LEU A 100 18.39 17.22 -8.62
N HIS A 101 17.82 16.88 -9.79
CA HIS A 101 16.64 17.55 -10.33
C HIS A 101 15.37 17.29 -9.52
N LEU A 102 15.33 16.27 -8.67
CA LEU A 102 14.20 15.99 -7.76
C LEU A 102 14.39 16.55 -6.35
N ARG A 103 15.60 17.06 -6.03
CA ARG A 103 15.88 17.62 -4.70
C ARG A 103 15.20 18.97 -4.54
N ASN A 104 14.62 19.20 -3.37
CA ASN A 104 14.08 20.50 -3.02
C ASN A 104 15.19 21.54 -2.88
N ALA A 105 15.02 22.71 -3.50
CA ALA A 105 15.99 23.79 -3.55
C ALA A 105 15.47 25.06 -2.86
N THR A 106 15.26 24.98 -1.54
CA THR A 106 14.71 26.10 -0.76
C THR A 106 15.74 27.20 -0.48
N ALA A 107 17.00 26.83 -0.22
CA ALA A 107 18.07 27.79 0.05
C ALA A 107 18.81 28.24 -1.22
N LYS A 108 19.40 29.44 -1.19
CA LYS A 108 20.17 29.99 -2.31
C LYS A 108 21.33 29.09 -2.71
N LEU A 109 22.12 28.62 -1.73
CA LEU A 109 23.24 27.70 -1.96
C LEU A 109 22.77 26.39 -2.63
N MET A 110 21.59 25.86 -2.26
CA MET A 110 21.06 24.63 -2.86
C MET A 110 20.77 24.80 -4.36
N LYS A 111 20.25 25.97 -4.76
CA LYS A 111 20.05 26.31 -6.17
C LYS A 111 21.37 26.48 -6.90
N GLU A 112 22.36 27.10 -6.26
CA GLU A 112 23.71 27.31 -6.81
C GLU A 112 24.43 25.98 -7.09
N ILE A 113 24.29 24.98 -6.21
CA ILE A 113 24.83 23.61 -6.41
C ILE A 113 23.93 22.73 -7.29
N GLY A 114 22.86 23.28 -7.88
CA GLY A 114 22.06 22.61 -8.92
C GLY A 114 20.86 21.79 -8.44
N TYR A 115 20.39 21.95 -7.20
CA TYR A 115 19.18 21.26 -6.75
C TYR A 115 17.97 21.78 -7.51
N GLY A 116 17.08 20.86 -7.93
CA GLY A 116 15.87 21.17 -8.70
C GLY A 116 16.15 21.70 -10.11
N LYS A 117 17.42 21.79 -10.53
CA LYS A 117 17.78 22.25 -11.87
C LYS A 117 17.29 21.23 -12.89
N CYS A 118 16.67 21.71 -13.97
CA CYS A 118 16.06 20.88 -15.01
C CYS A 118 14.93 19.96 -14.52
N TYR A 119 14.35 20.23 -13.33
CA TYR A 119 13.11 19.56 -12.94
C TYR A 119 12.02 19.87 -13.94
N ILE A 120 11.36 18.83 -14.42
CA ILE A 120 10.23 18.97 -15.34
C ILE A 120 8.96 18.89 -14.49
N TYR A 121 8.17 19.96 -14.48
CA TYR A 121 6.85 19.90 -13.87
C TYR A 121 5.87 19.28 -14.87
N THR A 122 5.67 17.97 -14.75
CA THR A 122 4.86 17.16 -15.68
C THR A 122 3.48 17.74 -16.01
N PRO A 123 2.75 18.43 -15.10
CA PRO A 123 1.50 19.08 -15.47
C PRO A 123 1.63 20.20 -16.51
N ASP A 124 2.76 20.91 -16.55
CA ASP A 124 3.03 21.97 -17.54
C ASP A 124 3.57 21.40 -18.85
N ASP A 125 4.26 20.26 -18.79
CA ASP A 125 4.76 19.52 -19.96
C ASP A 125 4.49 18.01 -19.85
N PRO A 126 3.28 17.55 -20.23
CA PRO A 126 2.89 16.15 -20.09
C PRO A 126 3.62 15.18 -21.03
N GLN A 127 4.28 15.69 -22.08
CA GLN A 127 4.99 14.86 -23.07
C GLN A 127 6.46 14.68 -22.71
N ALA A 128 7.01 15.55 -21.86
CA ALA A 128 8.39 15.45 -21.42
C ALA A 128 8.62 14.25 -20.49
N THR A 129 9.77 13.59 -20.68
CA THR A 129 10.23 12.47 -19.88
C THR A 129 11.37 12.88 -18.96
N GLN A 130 11.33 12.45 -17.69
CA GLN A 130 12.45 12.55 -16.76
C GLN A 130 12.60 11.25 -15.96
N SER A 131 13.80 10.95 -15.49
CA SER A 131 14.01 9.81 -14.58
C SER A 131 13.62 10.19 -13.15
N TYR A 132 12.96 9.27 -12.44
CA TYR A 132 12.61 9.41 -11.02
C TYR A 132 13.40 8.47 -10.10
N MET A 133 14.03 7.45 -10.68
CA MET A 133 14.86 6.50 -9.94
C MET A 133 16.25 7.09 -9.70
N PRO A 134 16.96 6.64 -8.65
CA PRO A 134 18.40 6.86 -8.54
C PRO A 134 19.12 6.43 -9.84
N PRO A 135 20.14 7.13 -10.32
CA PRO A 135 20.82 6.78 -11.58
C PRO A 135 21.49 5.38 -11.59
N SER A 136 21.66 4.77 -10.42
CA SER A 136 22.20 3.41 -10.25
C SER A 136 21.16 2.30 -10.49
N LEU A 137 19.87 2.64 -10.60
CA LEU A 137 18.74 1.73 -10.78
C LEU A 137 18.01 2.00 -12.09
#